data_AF-A0A8J3US98-F1
#
_entry.id   AF-A0A8J3US98-F1
#
_cell.length_a   1.000
_cell.length_b   1.000
_cell.length_c   1.000
_cell.angle_alpha   90.00
_cell.angle_beta   90.00
_cell.angle_gamma   90.00
#
_symmetry.space_group_name_H-M   'P 1'
#
loop_
_entity.id
_entity.type
_entity.pdbx_description
1 polymer ?
#
loop_
_entity_poly.entity_id
_entity_poly.type
_entity_poly.pdbx_seq_one_letter_code
_entity_poly.pdbx_strand_id
1 'polypeptide(L)'
;MTTTLILAIGVLVVLASVYVSWRAGRLDRLHIRLEAAQAALDAALLRRAAVSLELAGSRILDPATSLVLAAAAHEARTSGPEEREHAESDLSKTLRAVVDQERFDEKLTEHLAGPALMKELDTAVAKVVYSRRFFNNAVAVTRRAQRRWLARTLRLAGHTDYPQFFEIDDAPPESLAAE
;
A
#
# COMPACT_ATOMS: atom_id res chain seq x y z
N MET A 1 -17.44 -19.34 53.59
CA MET A 1 -18.05 -19.61 52.26
C MET A 1 -18.29 -18.31 51.49
N THR A 2 -18.91 -17.28 52.07
CA THR A 2 -19.14 -15.98 51.41
C THR A 2 -17.86 -15.16 51.21
N THR A 3 -17.00 -15.02 52.23
CA THR A 3 -15.72 -14.31 52.15
C THR A 3 -14.75 -14.92 51.13
N THR A 4 -14.65 -16.25 51.11
CA THR A 4 -13.87 -16.99 50.11
C THR A 4 -14.39 -16.77 48.70
N LEU A 5 -15.71 -16.66 48.53
CA LEU A 5 -16.35 -16.41 47.24
C LEU A 5 -16.11 -14.96 46.77
N ILE A 6 -16.19 -13.98 47.68
CA ILE A 6 -15.84 -12.57 47.40
C ILE A 6 -14.36 -12.44 46.98
N LEU A 7 -13.45 -13.09 47.71
CA LEU A 7 -12.03 -13.09 47.36
C LEU A 7 -11.77 -13.76 46.01
N ALA A 8 -12.42 -14.90 45.74
CA ALA A 8 -12.29 -15.59 44.45
C ALA A 8 -12.79 -14.72 43.28
N ILE A 9 -13.92 -14.04 43.44
CA ILE A 9 -14.43 -13.08 42.44
C ILE A 9 -13.46 -11.92 42.26
N GLY A 10 -12.95 -11.34 43.35
CA GLY A 10 -11.98 -10.25 43.31
C GLY A 10 -10.72 -10.63 42.51
N VAL A 11 -10.17 -11.83 42.76
CA VAL A 11 -9.03 -12.36 42.00
C VAL A 11 -9.39 -12.56 40.53
N LEU A 12 -10.56 -13.13 40.22
CA LEU A 12 -11.02 -13.32 38.85
C LEU A 12 -11.13 -11.99 38.08
N VAL A 13 -11.67 -10.95 38.72
CA VAL A 13 -11.81 -9.60 38.13
C VAL A 13 -10.44 -8.97 37.87
N VAL A 14 -9.49 -9.10 38.79
CA VAL A 14 -8.12 -8.61 38.60
C VAL A 14 -7.44 -9.33 37.43
N LEU A 15 -7.53 -10.67 37.38
CA LEU A 15 -6.97 -11.46 36.29
C LEU A 15 -7.60 -11.09 34.93
N ALA A 16 -8.92 -10.93 34.88
CA ALA A 16 -9.63 -10.49 33.69
C ALA A 16 -9.18 -9.09 33.25
N SER A 17 -9.04 -8.14 34.19
CA SER A 17 -8.62 -6.77 33.90
C SER A 17 -7.21 -6.73 33.32
N VAL A 18 -6.26 -7.45 33.91
CA VAL A 18 -4.88 -7.57 33.39
C VAL A 18 -4.86 -8.21 32.00
N TYR A 19 -5.65 -9.26 31.80
CA TYR A 19 -5.76 -9.94 30.51
C TYR A 19 -6.30 -9.02 29.40
N VAL A 20 -7.35 -8.24 29.70
CA VAL A 20 -7.93 -7.27 28.77
C VAL A 20 -6.93 -6.16 28.46
N SER A 21 -6.26 -5.59 29.46
CA SER A 21 -5.24 -4.54 29.25
C SER A 21 -4.08 -5.02 28.37
N TRP A 22 -3.58 -6.24 28.58
CA TRP A 22 -2.54 -6.81 27.73
C TRP A 22 -3.02 -7.03 26.29
N ARG A 23 -4.26 -7.51 26.10
CA ARG A 23 -4.86 -7.70 24.77
C ARG A 23 -5.13 -6.38 24.05
N ALA A 24 -5.57 -5.34 24.76
CA ALA A 24 -5.79 -4.01 24.22
C ALA A 24 -4.49 -3.44 23.65
N GLY A 25 -3.40 -3.46 24.44
CA GLY A 25 -2.09 -2.99 23.97
C GLY A 25 -1.52 -3.81 22.81
N ARG A 26 -1.90 -5.08 22.66
CA ARG A 26 -1.53 -5.87 21.48
C ARG A 26 -2.31 -5.47 20.22
N LEU A 27 -3.60 -5.15 20.35
CA LEU A 27 -4.43 -4.70 19.23
C LEU A 27 -4.01 -3.31 18.75
N ASP A 28 -3.73 -2.41 19.69
CA ASP A 28 -3.25 -1.05 19.41
C ASP A 28 -1.96 -1.06 18.55
N ARG A 29 -0.99 -1.89 18.94
CA ARG A 29 0.23 -2.09 18.15
C ARG A 29 -0.02 -2.63 16.74
N LEU A 30 -1.10 -3.38 16.51
CA LEU A 30 -1.46 -3.83 15.15
C LEU A 30 -2.10 -2.72 14.34
N HIS A 31 -2.87 -1.84 14.99
CA HIS A 31 -3.48 -0.69 14.33
C HIS A 31 -2.42 0.31 13.87
N ILE A 32 -1.48 0.68 14.76
CA ILE A 32 -0.35 1.56 14.42
C ILE A 32 0.48 0.99 13.26
N ARG A 33 0.70 -0.32 13.25
CA ARG A 33 1.42 -0.99 12.14
C ARG A 33 0.65 -0.95 10.83
N LEU A 34 -0.67 -1.08 10.88
CA LEU A 34 -1.52 -0.99 9.70
C LEU A 34 -1.54 0.43 9.13
N GLU A 35 -1.70 1.45 9.98
CA GLU A 35 -1.65 2.86 9.58
C GLU A 35 -0.29 3.21 8.97
N ALA A 36 0.80 2.77 9.59
CA ALA A 36 2.14 2.97 9.05
C ALA A 36 2.33 2.27 7.68
N ALA A 37 1.78 1.06 7.51
CA ALA A 37 1.82 0.35 6.24
C ALA A 37 0.99 1.05 5.16
N GLN A 38 -0.17 1.60 5.53
CA GLN A 38 -1.02 2.39 4.65
C GLN A 38 -0.30 3.66 4.17
N ALA A 39 0.27 4.43 5.09
CA ALA A 39 1.03 5.64 4.75
C ALA A 39 2.24 5.33 3.86
N ALA A 40 2.93 4.20 4.08
CA ALA A 40 4.05 3.77 3.25
C ALA A 40 3.62 3.35 1.83
N LEU A 41 2.42 2.77 1.69
CA LEU A 41 1.82 2.47 0.39
C LEU A 41 1.43 3.76 -0.35
N ASP A 42 0.73 4.67 0.33
CA ASP A 42 0.33 5.96 -0.24
C ASP A 42 1.54 6.77 -0.75
N ALA A 43 2.61 6.83 0.05
CA ALA A 43 3.84 7.51 -0.34
C ALA A 43 4.51 6.87 -1.57
N ALA A 44 4.48 5.52 -1.68
CA ALA A 44 5.05 4.81 -2.82
C ALA A 44 4.26 5.08 -4.11
N LEU A 45 2.93 5.06 -4.03
CA LEU A 45 2.03 5.36 -5.16
C LEU A 45 2.22 6.81 -5.65
N LEU A 46 2.23 7.78 -4.73
CA LEU A 46 2.48 9.19 -5.06
C LEU A 46 3.85 9.40 -5.70
N ARG A 47 4.89 8.72 -5.20
CA ARG A 47 6.23 8.80 -5.78
C ARG A 47 6.25 8.24 -7.20
N ARG A 48 5.62 7.09 -7.45
CA ARG A 48 5.51 6.50 -8.79
C ARG A 48 4.78 7.43 -9.76
N ALA A 49 3.66 8.03 -9.33
CA ALA A 49 2.91 8.99 -10.15
C ALA A 49 3.75 10.24 -10.46
N ALA A 50 4.53 10.75 -9.50
CA ALA A 50 5.42 11.89 -9.72
C ALA A 50 6.51 11.58 -10.76
N VAL A 51 7.20 10.45 -10.61
CA VAL A 51 8.25 10.03 -11.57
C VAL A 51 7.66 9.75 -12.97
N SER A 52 6.44 9.21 -13.04
CA SER A 52 5.74 9.01 -14.31
C SER A 52 5.42 10.34 -15.02
N LEU A 53 5.06 11.39 -14.26
CA LEU A 53 4.88 12.73 -14.80
C LEU A 53 6.20 13.38 -15.24
N GLU A 54 7.28 13.16 -14.50
CA GLU A 54 8.61 13.61 -14.91
C GLU A 54 9.03 12.94 -16.22
N LEU A 55 8.76 11.65 -16.38
CA LEU A 55 8.97 10.93 -17.64
C LEU A 55 8.12 11.51 -18.78
N ALA A 56 6.84 11.78 -18.54
CA ALA A 56 5.99 12.42 -19.54
C ALA A 56 6.49 13.82 -19.95
N GLY A 57 7.08 14.57 -19.02
CA GLY A 57 7.65 15.91 -19.25
C GLY A 57 9.07 15.94 -19.82
N SER A 58 9.78 14.81 -19.81
CA SER A 58 11.19 14.70 -20.20
C SER A 58 11.47 14.88 -21.70
N ARG A 59 10.44 14.89 -22.56
CA ARG A 59 10.53 14.88 -24.04
C ARG A 59 11.25 13.66 -24.64
N ILE A 60 11.46 12.61 -23.85
CA ILE A 60 11.95 11.32 -24.35
C ILE A 60 10.86 10.61 -25.16
N LEU A 61 9.60 10.76 -24.73
CA LEU A 61 8.43 10.20 -25.39
C LEU A 61 7.95 11.09 -26.54
N ASP A 62 7.23 10.50 -27.50
CA ASP A 62 6.49 11.31 -28.47
C ASP A 62 5.33 12.05 -27.78
N PRO A 63 4.83 13.16 -28.36
CA PRO A 63 3.81 13.99 -27.72
C PRO A 63 2.51 13.24 -27.37
N ALA A 64 2.10 12.25 -28.17
CA ALA A 64 0.88 11.49 -27.89
C ALA A 64 1.09 10.58 -26.68
N THR A 65 2.20 9.82 -26.65
CA THR A 65 2.53 8.93 -25.53
C THR A 65 2.77 9.71 -24.23
N SER A 66 3.44 10.88 -24.29
CA SER A 66 3.58 11.78 -23.14
C SER A 66 2.23 12.19 -22.55
N LEU A 67 1.25 12.56 -23.39
CA LEU A 67 -0.07 12.98 -22.92
C LEU A 67 -0.84 11.82 -22.28
N VAL A 68 -0.78 10.63 -22.87
CA VAL A 68 -1.44 9.43 -22.33
C VAL A 68 -0.84 9.06 -20.97
N LEU A 69 0.49 9.02 -20.85
CA LEU A 69 1.16 8.73 -19.57
C LEU A 69 0.85 9.80 -18.51
N ALA A 70 0.86 11.07 -18.90
CA ALA A 70 0.54 12.16 -17.98
C ALA A 70 -0.90 12.10 -17.47
N ALA A 71 -1.86 11.77 -18.35
CA ALA A 71 -3.26 11.62 -17.99
C ALA A 71 -3.44 10.47 -16.98
N ALA A 72 -2.90 9.29 -17.28
CA ALA A 72 -2.99 8.13 -16.38
C ALA A 72 -2.32 8.40 -15.01
N ALA A 73 -1.17 9.08 -14.99
CA ALA A 73 -0.49 9.45 -13.74
C ALA A 73 -1.25 10.54 -12.95
N HIS A 74 -1.98 11.40 -13.62
CA HIS A 74 -2.85 12.39 -12.97
C HIS A 74 -4.10 11.73 -12.37
N GLU A 75 -4.73 10.84 -13.11
CA GLU A 75 -5.89 10.07 -12.67
C GLU A 75 -5.55 9.26 -11.42
N ALA A 76 -4.50 8.44 -11.46
CA ALA A 76 -4.02 7.66 -10.31
C ALA A 76 -3.79 8.51 -9.04
N ARG A 77 -3.30 9.75 -9.20
CA ARG A 77 -3.05 10.67 -8.08
C ARG A 77 -4.33 11.30 -7.52
N THR A 78 -5.36 11.48 -8.33
CA THR A 78 -6.56 12.25 -7.99
C THR A 78 -7.79 11.37 -7.68
N SER A 79 -7.76 10.10 -8.08
CA SER A 79 -8.84 9.14 -7.82
C SER A 79 -9.10 8.96 -6.31
N GLY A 80 -10.38 8.89 -5.97
CA GLY A 80 -10.84 8.58 -4.62
C GLY A 80 -10.59 7.11 -4.24
N PRO A 81 -10.79 6.73 -2.96
CA PRO A 81 -10.47 5.38 -2.46
C PRO A 81 -11.11 4.22 -3.25
N GLU A 82 -12.32 4.41 -3.79
CA GLU A 82 -13.05 3.37 -4.54
C GLU A 82 -12.51 3.16 -5.96
N GLU A 83 -12.04 4.22 -6.60
CA GLU A 83 -11.55 4.21 -7.98
C GLU A 83 -10.03 4.02 -8.06
N ARG A 84 -9.32 4.23 -6.95
CA ARG A 84 -7.86 4.26 -6.91
C ARG A 84 -7.22 2.97 -7.39
N GLU A 85 -7.80 1.81 -7.08
CA GLU A 85 -7.28 0.52 -7.55
C GLU A 85 -7.30 0.39 -9.08
N HIS A 86 -8.38 0.86 -9.71
CA HIS A 86 -8.51 0.86 -11.16
C HIS A 86 -7.53 1.85 -11.80
N ALA A 87 -7.48 3.09 -11.30
CA ALA A 87 -6.60 4.12 -11.82
C ALA A 87 -5.10 3.75 -11.68
N GLU A 88 -4.70 3.15 -10.56
CA GLU A 88 -3.32 2.68 -10.36
C GLU A 88 -2.97 1.49 -11.25
N SER A 89 -3.94 0.62 -11.56
CA SER A 89 -3.77 -0.49 -12.50
C SER A 89 -3.64 0.02 -13.94
N ASP A 90 -4.40 1.05 -14.31
CA ASP A 90 -4.34 1.64 -15.64
C ASP A 90 -3.05 2.44 -15.85
N LEU A 91 -2.55 3.11 -14.80
CA LEU A 91 -1.20 3.67 -14.81
C LEU A 91 -0.14 2.59 -15.01
N SER A 92 -0.22 1.45 -14.31
CA SER A 92 0.71 0.33 -14.49
C SER A 92 0.71 -0.21 -15.92
N LYS A 93 -0.48 -0.43 -16.51
CA LYS A 93 -0.61 -0.89 -17.91
C LYS A 93 -0.05 0.12 -18.90
N THR A 94 -0.37 1.39 -18.69
CA THR A 94 0.12 2.48 -19.54
C THR A 94 1.64 2.56 -19.47
N LEU A 95 2.21 2.54 -18.27
CA LEU A 95 3.65 2.59 -18.06
C LEU A 95 4.36 1.43 -18.78
N ARG A 96 3.82 0.21 -18.67
CA ARG A 96 4.31 -0.97 -19.39
C ARG A 96 4.29 -0.75 -20.90
N ALA A 97 3.15 -0.32 -21.44
CA ALA A 97 3.00 -0.03 -22.87
C ALA A 97 3.91 1.11 -23.39
N VAL A 98 4.32 2.04 -22.52
CA VAL A 98 5.29 3.10 -22.86
C VAL A 98 6.72 2.58 -22.84
N VAL A 99 7.07 1.86 -21.78
CA VAL A 99 8.44 1.39 -21.52
C VAL A 99 8.83 0.25 -22.46
N ASP A 100 7.89 -0.61 -22.87
CA ASP A 100 8.15 -1.74 -23.77
C ASP A 100 8.21 -1.33 -25.26
N GLN A 101 8.18 -0.04 -25.60
CA GLN A 101 8.32 0.41 -26.99
C GLN A 101 9.76 0.25 -27.48
N GLU A 102 9.97 -0.35 -28.65
CA GLU A 102 11.31 -0.61 -29.21
C GLU A 102 12.21 0.64 -29.34
N ARG A 103 11.61 1.81 -29.59
CA ARG A 103 12.33 3.09 -29.71
C ARG A 103 12.55 3.82 -28.39
N PHE A 104 11.99 3.31 -27.29
CA PHE A 104 12.12 3.94 -25.99
C PHE A 104 13.57 3.88 -25.50
N ASP A 105 14.20 2.71 -25.56
CA ASP A 105 15.57 2.51 -25.09
C ASP A 105 16.61 3.36 -25.84
N GLU A 106 16.42 3.51 -27.16
CA GLU A 106 17.27 4.36 -27.99
C GLU A 106 17.18 5.82 -27.54
N LYS A 107 15.96 6.37 -27.46
CA LYS A 107 15.74 7.76 -27.02
C LYS A 107 16.13 8.01 -25.57
N LEU A 108 15.95 7.01 -24.70
CA LEU A 108 16.36 7.06 -23.30
C LEU A 108 17.88 7.22 -23.19
N THR A 109 18.63 6.48 -24.01
CA THR A 109 20.10 6.51 -24.02
C THR A 109 20.64 7.82 -24.61
N GLU A 110 19.97 8.39 -25.60
CA GLU A 110 20.32 9.69 -26.20
C GLU A 110 20.11 10.86 -25.23
N HIS A 111 19.14 10.74 -24.31
CA HIS A 111 18.80 11.81 -23.38
C HIS A 111 19.76 11.82 -22.17
N LEU A 112 20.40 12.97 -21.90
CA LEU A 112 21.40 13.12 -20.83
C LEU A 112 20.93 12.61 -19.45
N ALA A 113 19.65 12.83 -19.13
CA ALA A 113 19.04 12.41 -17.87
C ALA A 113 18.28 11.07 -17.93
N GLY A 114 18.23 10.41 -19.10
CA GLY A 114 17.41 9.21 -19.33
C GLY A 114 17.76 8.05 -18.40
N PRO A 115 19.03 7.62 -18.29
CA PRO A 115 19.40 6.50 -17.42
C PRO A 115 19.08 6.75 -15.94
N ALA A 116 19.28 7.98 -15.46
CA ALA A 116 18.96 8.35 -14.08
C ALA A 116 17.45 8.30 -13.81
N LEU A 117 16.66 8.82 -14.75
CA LEU A 117 15.20 8.81 -14.68
C LEU A 117 14.63 7.38 -14.74
N MET A 118 15.21 6.50 -15.56
CA MET A 118 14.79 5.10 -15.64
C MET A 118 15.06 4.35 -14.33
N LYS A 119 16.24 4.55 -13.74
CA LYS A 119 16.58 3.97 -12.44
C LYS A 119 15.64 4.44 -11.34
N GLU A 120 15.26 5.71 -11.38
CA GLU A 120 14.31 6.27 -10.43
C GLU A 120 12.90 5.70 -10.61
N LEU A 121 12.47 5.53 -11.86
CA LEU A 121 11.19 4.89 -12.19
C LEU A 121 11.17 3.44 -11.70
N ASP A 122 12.21 2.67 -11.98
CA ASP A 122 12.35 1.29 -11.53
C ASP A 122 12.26 1.19 -10.00
N THR A 123 13.03 2.03 -9.30
CA THR A 123 12.98 2.11 -7.83
C THR A 123 11.57 2.41 -7.33
N ALA A 124 10.84 3.32 -7.99
CA ALA A 124 9.48 3.68 -7.61
C ALA A 124 8.48 2.53 -7.87
N VAL A 125 8.58 1.85 -9.01
CA VAL A 125 7.74 0.69 -9.37
C VAL A 125 7.98 -0.46 -8.38
N ALA A 126 9.24 -0.83 -8.14
CA ALA A 126 9.60 -1.86 -7.18
C ALA A 126 9.11 -1.53 -5.75
N LYS A 127 9.18 -0.25 -5.36
CA LYS A 127 8.70 0.20 -4.05
C LYS A 127 7.19 0.00 -3.88
N VAL A 128 6.39 0.23 -4.93
CA VAL A 128 4.94 -0.01 -4.90
C VAL A 128 4.63 -1.48 -4.65
N VAL A 129 5.29 -2.39 -5.38
CA VAL A 129 5.11 -3.85 -5.21
C VAL A 129 5.40 -4.26 -3.76
N TYR A 130 6.52 -3.78 -3.20
CA TYR A 130 6.89 -4.07 -1.82
C TYR A 130 5.88 -3.51 -0.82
N SER A 131 5.52 -2.23 -0.96
CA SER A 131 4.59 -1.56 -0.05
C SER A 131 3.21 -2.20 -0.07
N ARG A 132 2.69 -2.60 -1.24
CA ARG A 132 1.41 -3.31 -1.36
C ARG A 132 1.43 -4.65 -0.65
N ARG A 133 2.49 -5.45 -0.84
CA ARG A 133 2.65 -6.74 -0.15
C ARG A 133 2.72 -6.54 1.37
N PHE A 134 3.46 -5.54 1.83
CA PHE A 134 3.58 -5.22 3.25
C PHE A 134 2.24 -4.79 3.86
N PHE A 135 1.50 -3.92 3.17
CA PHE A 135 0.15 -3.50 3.55
C PHE A 135 -0.81 -4.70 3.62
N ASN A 136 -0.88 -5.53 2.58
CA ASN A 136 -1.76 -6.70 2.56
C ASN A 136 -1.41 -7.71 3.67
N ASN A 137 -0.13 -7.87 4.00
CA ASN A 137 0.28 -8.68 5.15
C ASN A 137 -0.20 -8.06 6.48
N ALA A 138 -0.08 -6.75 6.65
CA ALA A 138 -0.59 -6.05 7.84
C ALA A 138 -2.11 -6.20 7.96
N VAL A 139 -2.86 -6.04 6.86
CA VAL A 139 -4.31 -6.29 6.77
C VAL A 139 -4.64 -7.72 7.19
N ALA A 140 -3.95 -8.72 6.65
CA ALA A 140 -4.19 -10.12 6.98
C ALA A 140 -3.98 -10.42 8.48
N VAL A 141 -2.90 -9.89 9.07
CA VAL A 141 -2.61 -10.05 10.50
C VAL A 141 -3.68 -9.36 11.36
N THR A 142 -4.07 -8.14 10.99
CA THR A 142 -5.08 -7.36 11.71
C THR A 142 -6.46 -8.03 11.63
N ARG A 143 -6.89 -8.49 10.45
CA ARG A 143 -8.16 -9.24 10.28
C ARG A 143 -8.18 -10.53 11.10
N ARG A 144 -7.07 -11.30 11.12
CA ARG A 144 -6.95 -12.51 11.96
C ARG A 144 -7.03 -12.18 13.45
N ALA A 145 -6.49 -11.04 13.88
CA ALA A 145 -6.54 -10.60 15.27
C ALA A 145 -7.95 -10.13 15.70
N GLN A 146 -8.66 -9.43 14.81
CA GLN A 146 -10.04 -8.95 15.02
C GLN A 146 -11.07 -10.08 15.00
N ARG A 147 -10.87 -11.15 14.19
CA ARG A 147 -11.76 -12.32 14.14
C ARG A 147 -11.79 -13.17 15.42
N ARG A 148 -10.81 -13.03 16.32
CA ARG A 148 -10.77 -13.82 17.57
C ARG A 148 -11.88 -13.33 18.51
N TRP A 149 -12.75 -14.26 18.91
CA TRP A 149 -13.99 -14.09 19.69
C TRP A 149 -13.95 -12.99 20.78
N LEU A 150 -12.84 -12.89 21.52
CA LEU A 150 -12.66 -11.89 22.58
C LEU A 150 -12.63 -10.42 22.13
N ALA A 151 -12.14 -10.11 20.91
CA ALA A 151 -12.18 -8.72 20.40
C ALA A 151 -13.63 -8.30 20.04
N ARG A 152 -14.44 -9.28 19.66
CA ARG A 152 -15.84 -9.10 19.27
C ARG A 152 -16.76 -9.01 20.48
N THR A 153 -16.53 -9.80 21.53
CA THR A 153 -17.34 -9.76 22.76
C THR A 153 -17.06 -8.54 23.63
N LEU A 154 -15.81 -8.06 23.68
CA LEU A 154 -15.45 -6.90 24.50
C LEU A 154 -15.65 -5.55 23.79
N ARG A 155 -16.16 -5.52 22.53
CA ARG A 155 -16.27 -4.31 21.69
C ARG A 155 -14.98 -3.47 21.62
N LEU A 156 -13.82 -4.08 21.86
CA LEU A 156 -12.53 -3.38 21.91
C LEU A 156 -12.09 -2.82 20.55
N ALA A 157 -12.63 -3.36 19.45
CA ALA A 157 -12.34 -2.89 18.10
C ALA A 157 -13.25 -1.73 17.64
N GLY A 158 -14.21 -1.29 18.45
CA GLY A 158 -15.16 -0.25 18.05
C GLY A 158 -16.04 -0.65 16.85
N HIS A 159 -16.50 0.36 16.10
CA HIS A 159 -17.23 0.23 14.82
C HIS A 159 -16.32 0.34 13.60
N THR A 160 -15.00 0.26 13.76
CA THR A 160 -14.07 0.39 12.63
C THR A 160 -14.27 -0.76 11.66
N ASP A 161 -14.52 -0.42 10.40
CA ASP A 161 -14.67 -1.39 9.32
C ASP A 161 -13.43 -2.28 9.21
N TYR A 162 -13.64 -3.52 8.77
CA TYR A 162 -12.51 -4.43 8.56
C TYR A 162 -11.60 -3.85 7.47
N PRO A 163 -10.28 -3.81 7.71
CA PRO A 163 -9.36 -3.33 6.69
C PRO A 163 -9.45 -4.22 5.45
N GLN A 164 -9.50 -3.56 4.29
CA GLN A 164 -9.62 -4.21 2.99
C GLN A 164 -8.22 -4.42 2.39
N PHE A 165 -8.08 -5.44 1.56
CA PHE A 165 -6.85 -5.63 0.80
C PHE A 165 -6.78 -4.61 -0.32
N PHE A 166 -5.56 -4.24 -0.70
CA PHE A 166 -5.32 -3.38 -1.86
C PHE A 166 -4.85 -4.23 -3.05
N GLU A 167 -5.66 -4.25 -4.11
CA GLU A 167 -5.43 -5.06 -5.30
C GLU A 167 -5.25 -4.16 -6.53
N ILE A 168 -4.05 -4.20 -7.12
CA ILE A 168 -3.70 -3.46 -8.33
C ILE A 168 -2.88 -4.35 -9.25
N ASP A 169 -2.92 -4.10 -10.56
CA ASP A 169 -1.87 -4.58 -11.46
C ASP A 169 -0.58 -3.84 -11.10
N ASP A 170 0.41 -4.58 -10.61
CA ASP A 170 1.74 -4.08 -10.25
C ASP A 170 2.86 -4.85 -10.95
N ALA A 171 2.55 -5.56 -12.05
CA ALA A 171 3.59 -6.26 -12.79
C ALA A 171 4.58 -5.25 -13.41
N PRO A 172 5.90 -5.39 -13.16
CA PRO A 172 6.88 -4.49 -13.74
C PRO A 172 6.90 -4.67 -15.28
N PRO A 173 7.27 -3.63 -16.03
CA PRO A 173 7.62 -3.75 -17.45
C PRO A 173 8.70 -4.82 -17.67
N GLU A 174 8.68 -5.49 -18.81
CA GLU A 174 9.62 -6.60 -19.08
C GLU A 174 11.06 -6.11 -19.10
N SER A 175 11.29 -4.89 -19.59
CA SER A 175 12.60 -4.23 -19.58
C SER A 175 13.14 -3.91 -18.17
N LEU A 176 12.27 -3.92 -17.15
CA LEU A 176 12.64 -3.69 -15.74
C LEU A 176 12.74 -4.98 -14.93
N ALA A 177 12.24 -6.12 -15.43
CA ALA A 177 12.21 -7.38 -14.70
C ALA A 177 13.55 -8.15 -14.70
N ALA A 178 14.61 -7.59 -15.30
CA ALA A 178 15.85 -8.29 -15.65
C ALA A 178 17.01 -8.23 -14.63
N GLU A 179 16.78 -7.79 -13.38
CA GLU A 179 17.78 -7.90 -12.29
C GLU A 179 17.40 -8.92 -11.19
#